data_AF-A0AAQ4FJP1-F1
#
_entry.id   AF-A0AAQ4FJP1-F1
#
_cell.length_a   1.000
_cell.length_b   1.000
_cell.length_c   1.000
_cell.angle_alpha   90.00
_cell.angle_beta   90.00
_cell.angle_gamma   90.00
#
_symmetry.space_group_name_H-M   'P 1'
#
loop_
_entity.id
_entity.type
_entity.pdbx_description
1 polymer ?
#
loop_
_entity_poly.entity_id
_entity_poly.type
_entity_poly.pdbx_seq_one_letter_code
_entity_poly.pdbx_strand_id
1 'polypeptide(L)'
;MCLDHVKNNMGPEDVCPALDYTVTTGEDGGVTDHATEVIRRSSSSVLFSNTFKTSSQSVVGYVLDNVRYVSENSVLEALHAWGLHQCCHREPSGGQALTVRSVVSCFLPKIRFLTLTPMEFIHGPSLHGLLSDSEALALLCNIIQDGSIPMPDGFSRIRSFRM
;
A
#
# COMPACT_ATOMS: atom_id res chain seq x y z
N MET A 1 25.12 -12.06 -17.19
CA MET A 1 24.82 -10.90 -18.06
C MET A 1 23.30 -10.61 -18.09
N CYS A 2 22.61 -10.68 -16.95
CA CYS A 2 21.14 -10.51 -16.89
C CYS A 2 20.71 -9.41 -15.89
N LEU A 3 21.33 -9.35 -14.70
CA LEU A 3 21.00 -8.36 -13.68
C LEU A 3 21.27 -6.91 -14.14
N ASP A 4 22.39 -6.64 -14.81
CA ASP A 4 22.70 -5.30 -15.32
C ASP A 4 21.75 -4.86 -16.44
N HIS A 5 21.22 -5.79 -17.24
CA HIS A 5 20.26 -5.49 -18.29
C HIS A 5 18.87 -5.20 -17.71
N VAL A 6 18.44 -5.97 -16.70
CA VAL A 6 17.19 -5.74 -15.96
C VAL A 6 17.25 -4.40 -15.24
N LYS A 7 18.35 -4.08 -14.56
CA LYS A 7 18.54 -2.76 -13.94
C LYS A 7 18.41 -1.63 -14.96
N ASN A 8 19.12 -1.70 -16.08
CA ASN A 8 19.16 -0.61 -17.06
C ASN A 8 17.85 -0.39 -17.83
N ASN A 9 16.92 -1.34 -17.82
CA ASN A 9 15.65 -1.25 -18.54
C ASN A 9 14.42 -1.36 -17.62
N MET A 10 14.59 -1.26 -16.30
CA MET A 10 13.50 -1.47 -15.34
C MET A 10 12.43 -0.39 -15.49
N GLY A 11 11.26 -0.80 -15.99
CA GLY A 11 10.05 0.02 -16.01
C GLY A 11 9.23 -0.12 -14.72
N PRO A 12 8.17 0.67 -14.55
CA PRO A 12 7.29 0.60 -13.39
C PRO A 12 6.57 -0.75 -13.24
N GLU A 13 6.33 -1.48 -14.33
CA GLU A 13 5.71 -2.80 -14.28
C GLU A 13 6.70 -3.89 -13.85
N ASP A 14 7.99 -3.70 -14.13
CA ASP A 14 9.07 -4.66 -13.81
C ASP A 14 9.51 -4.58 -12.34
N VAL A 15 9.15 -3.52 -11.63
CA VAL A 15 9.51 -3.30 -10.22
C VAL A 15 9.03 -4.44 -9.33
N CYS A 16 7.73 -4.79 -9.37
CA CYS A 16 7.18 -5.79 -8.47
C CYS A 16 7.76 -7.19 -8.73
N PRO A 17 7.85 -7.68 -9.99
CA PRO A 17 8.51 -8.94 -10.30
C PRO A 17 10.00 -8.96 -9.94
N ALA A 18 10.71 -7.85 -10.14
CA ALA A 18 12.12 -7.75 -9.76
C ALA A 18 12.30 -7.86 -8.24
N LEU A 19 11.44 -7.21 -7.45
CA LEU A 19 11.46 -7.33 -5.99
C LEU A 19 11.06 -8.74 -5.54
N ASP A 20 10.02 -9.35 -6.11
CA ASP A 20 9.64 -10.73 -5.79
C ASP A 20 10.77 -11.72 -6.09
N TYR A 21 11.54 -11.49 -7.16
CA TYR A 21 12.74 -12.26 -7.48
C TYR A 21 13.78 -12.15 -6.35
N THR A 22 14.12 -10.93 -5.90
CA THR A 22 15.08 -10.74 -4.80
C THR A 22 14.65 -11.42 -3.49
N VAL A 23 13.34 -11.39 -3.19
CA VAL A 23 12.77 -12.07 -2.02
C VAL A 23 12.89 -13.59 -2.16
N THR A 24 12.72 -14.11 -3.36
CA THR A 24 12.75 -15.56 -3.64
C THR A 24 14.17 -16.12 -3.67
N THR A 25 15.11 -15.40 -4.28
CA THR A 25 16.50 -15.87 -4.44
C THR A 25 17.42 -15.44 -3.30
N GLY A 26 17.04 -14.41 -2.54
CA GLY A 26 17.90 -13.78 -1.54
C GLY A 26 19.06 -12.98 -2.13
N GLU A 27 19.14 -12.88 -3.46
CA GLU A 27 20.18 -12.16 -4.17
C GLU A 27 19.64 -10.80 -4.60
N ASP A 28 19.99 -9.76 -3.85
CA ASP A 28 19.60 -8.40 -4.20
C ASP A 28 20.45 -7.88 -5.37
N GLY A 29 21.78 -8.00 -5.27
CA GLY A 29 22.70 -7.53 -6.29
C GLY A 29 22.51 -6.06 -6.70
N GLY A 30 21.90 -5.20 -5.88
CA GLY A 30 21.56 -3.80 -6.19
C GLY A 30 20.25 -3.61 -6.99
N VAL A 31 19.40 -4.62 -7.09
CA VAL A 31 18.07 -4.54 -7.74
C VAL A 31 17.11 -3.70 -6.90
N THR A 32 17.15 -3.85 -5.57
CA THR A 32 16.28 -3.11 -4.64
C THR A 32 16.54 -1.60 -4.69
N ASP A 33 17.80 -1.18 -4.82
CA ASP A 33 18.16 0.24 -4.97
C ASP A 33 17.58 0.84 -6.26
N HIS A 34 17.71 0.11 -7.38
CA HIS A 34 17.18 0.57 -8.66
C HIS A 34 15.64 0.55 -8.68
N ALA A 35 15.02 -0.49 -8.11
CA ALA A 35 13.58 -0.55 -7.92
C ALA A 35 13.07 0.62 -7.09
N THR A 36 13.81 1.02 -6.05
CA THR A 36 13.49 2.18 -5.21
C THR A 36 13.52 3.48 -6.00
N GLU A 37 14.52 3.67 -6.85
CA GLU A 37 14.62 4.83 -7.73
C GLU A 37 13.43 4.91 -8.70
N VAL A 38 13.06 3.77 -9.32
CA VAL A 38 11.90 3.69 -10.21
C VAL A 38 10.59 3.95 -9.47
N ILE A 39 10.43 3.40 -8.25
CA ILE A 39 9.27 3.66 -7.39
C ILE A 39 9.17 5.16 -7.10
N ARG A 40 10.26 5.81 -6.70
CA ARG A 40 10.26 7.24 -6.37
C ARG A 40 9.95 8.11 -7.58
N ARG A 41 10.47 7.74 -8.76
CA ARG A 41 10.25 8.48 -10.01
C ARG A 41 8.83 8.29 -10.57
N SER A 42 8.25 7.11 -10.41
CA SER A 42 7.01 6.70 -11.08
C SER A 42 6.01 6.05 -10.12
N SER A 43 5.87 6.59 -8.90
CA SER A 43 5.06 5.99 -7.82
C SER A 43 3.63 5.66 -8.24
N SER A 44 2.94 6.58 -8.92
CA SER A 44 1.57 6.35 -9.39
C SER A 44 1.50 5.18 -10.39
N SER A 45 2.43 5.11 -11.34
CA SER A 45 2.46 4.03 -12.33
C SER A 45 2.70 2.67 -11.68
N VAL A 46 3.56 2.60 -10.66
CA VAL A 46 3.79 1.36 -9.92
C VAL A 46 2.55 0.94 -9.12
N LEU A 47 1.91 1.86 -8.38
CA LEU A 47 0.74 1.57 -7.55
C LEU A 47 -0.47 1.05 -8.35
N PHE A 48 -0.71 1.61 -9.53
CA PHE A 48 -1.82 1.21 -10.40
C PHE A 48 -1.46 0.12 -11.41
N SER A 49 -0.21 -0.37 -11.41
CA SER A 49 0.22 -1.46 -12.29
C SER A 49 -0.51 -2.76 -11.98
N ASN A 50 -0.63 -3.62 -12.99
CA ASN A 50 -1.18 -4.96 -12.77
C ASN A 50 -0.24 -5.83 -11.92
N THR A 51 1.07 -5.62 -12.03
CA THR A 51 2.07 -6.38 -11.27
C THR A 51 2.01 -6.07 -9.78
N PHE A 52 1.65 -4.85 -9.38
CA PHE A 52 1.37 -4.53 -7.98
C PHE A 52 0.19 -5.34 -7.43
N LYS A 53 -0.92 -5.46 -8.18
CA LYS A 53 -2.11 -6.22 -7.75
C LYS A 53 -1.83 -7.70 -7.50
N THR A 54 -0.95 -8.31 -8.29
CA THR A 54 -0.58 -9.72 -8.19
C THR A 54 0.62 -9.98 -7.27
N SER A 55 1.26 -8.93 -6.74
CA SER A 55 2.50 -9.05 -5.97
C SER A 55 2.28 -9.59 -4.55
N SER A 56 3.37 -10.10 -3.96
CA SER A 56 3.38 -10.60 -2.59
C SER A 56 3.20 -9.49 -1.54
N GLN A 57 2.77 -9.88 -0.33
CA GLN A 57 2.61 -8.95 0.80
C GLN A 57 3.92 -8.20 1.13
N SER A 58 5.07 -8.87 1.01
CA SER A 58 6.38 -8.25 1.25
C SER A 58 6.69 -7.15 0.23
N VAL A 59 6.41 -7.39 -1.05
CA VAL A 59 6.63 -6.41 -2.11
C VAL A 59 5.69 -5.23 -1.98
N VAL A 60 4.40 -5.45 -1.70
CA VAL A 60 3.47 -4.35 -1.41
C VAL A 60 3.96 -3.51 -0.24
N GLY A 61 4.41 -4.14 0.85
CA GLY A 61 4.99 -3.43 1.98
C GLY A 61 6.18 -2.56 1.59
N TYR A 62 7.08 -3.11 0.76
CA TYR A 62 8.26 -2.40 0.26
C TYR A 62 7.89 -1.19 -0.61
N VAL A 63 6.94 -1.37 -1.52
CA VAL A 63 6.44 -0.29 -2.38
C VAL A 63 5.80 0.80 -1.52
N LEU A 64 4.92 0.45 -0.58
CA LEU A 64 4.25 1.40 0.31
C LEU A 64 5.22 2.22 1.18
N ASP A 65 6.39 1.68 1.53
CA ASP A 65 7.42 2.41 2.27
C ASP A 65 8.21 3.39 1.39
N ASN A 66 8.29 3.12 0.09
CA ASN A 66 9.14 3.86 -0.84
C ASN A 66 8.40 4.79 -1.81
N VAL A 67 7.07 4.69 -1.93
CA VAL A 67 6.28 5.62 -2.75
C VAL A 67 6.37 7.06 -2.23
N ARG A 68 6.57 7.99 -3.16
CA ARG A 68 6.74 9.43 -2.92
C ARG A 68 5.85 10.23 -3.87
N TYR A 69 5.49 11.45 -3.48
CA TYR A 69 4.74 12.40 -4.30
C TYR A 69 3.37 11.87 -4.80
N VAL A 70 2.73 11.01 -4.01
CA VAL A 70 1.37 10.48 -4.27
C VAL A 70 0.43 10.82 -3.13
N SER A 71 -0.85 11.02 -3.43
CA SER A 71 -1.87 11.23 -2.40
C SER A 71 -2.15 9.92 -1.66
N GLU A 72 -2.47 10.02 -0.36
CA GLU A 72 -2.85 8.82 0.40
C GLU A 72 -4.13 8.18 -0.15
N ASN A 73 -5.02 8.97 -0.79
CA ASN A 73 -6.20 8.41 -1.43
C ASN A 73 -5.83 7.43 -2.55
N SER A 74 -4.85 7.76 -3.40
CA SER A 74 -4.37 6.84 -4.44
C SER A 74 -3.70 5.60 -3.84
N VAL A 75 -2.97 5.76 -2.73
CA VAL A 75 -2.36 4.62 -2.01
C VAL A 75 -3.44 3.70 -1.44
N LEU A 76 -4.48 4.27 -0.83
CA LEU A 76 -5.64 3.53 -0.32
C LEU A 76 -6.42 2.83 -1.42
N GLU A 77 -6.59 3.45 -2.58
CA GLU A 77 -7.26 2.86 -3.72
C GLU A 77 -6.47 1.66 -4.27
N ALA A 78 -5.16 1.82 -4.46
CA ALA A 78 -4.27 0.74 -4.90
C ALA A 78 -4.25 -0.41 -3.88
N LEU A 79 -4.16 -0.11 -2.58
CA LEU A 79 -4.17 -1.12 -1.52
C LEU A 79 -5.51 -1.87 -1.45
N HIS A 80 -6.63 -1.16 -1.62
CA HIS A 80 -7.95 -1.78 -1.67
C HIS A 80 -8.09 -2.70 -2.89
N ALA A 81 -7.62 -2.26 -4.06
CA ALA A 81 -7.59 -3.09 -5.27
C ALA A 81 -6.74 -4.36 -5.10
N TRP A 82 -5.57 -4.24 -4.47
CA TRP A 82 -4.73 -5.39 -4.11
C TRP A 82 -5.45 -6.33 -3.13
N GLY A 83 -6.08 -5.79 -2.07
CA GLY A 83 -6.81 -6.59 -1.09
C GLY A 83 -7.98 -7.38 -1.72
N LEU A 84 -8.76 -6.74 -2.60
CA LEU A 84 -9.81 -7.42 -3.37
C LEU A 84 -9.26 -8.54 -4.23
N HIS A 85 -8.15 -8.30 -4.94
CA HIS A 85 -7.51 -9.31 -5.77
C HIS A 85 -7.09 -10.53 -4.96
N GLN A 86 -6.47 -10.31 -3.80
CA GLN A 86 -6.06 -11.40 -2.91
C GLN A 86 -7.24 -12.18 -2.33
N CYS A 87 -8.34 -11.50 -1.96
CA CYS A 87 -9.56 -12.18 -1.52
C CYS A 87 -10.15 -13.09 -2.60
N CYS A 88 -10.05 -12.73 -3.88
CA CYS A 88 -10.55 -13.55 -4.98
C CYS A 88 -9.64 -14.75 -5.32
N HIS A 89 -8.34 -14.66 -5.06
CA HIS A 89 -7.35 -15.66 -5.50
C HIS A 89 -6.81 -16.53 -4.36
N ARG A 90 -7.05 -16.17 -3.10
CA ARG A 90 -6.59 -16.93 -1.94
C ARG A 90 -7.71 -17.85 -1.44
N GLU A 91 -7.48 -19.15 -1.58
CA GLU A 91 -8.35 -20.19 -1.02
C GLU A 91 -8.59 -19.92 0.48
N PRO A 92 -9.84 -19.95 0.96
CA PRO A 92 -10.15 -19.75 2.37
C PRO A 92 -9.56 -20.90 3.18
N SER A 93 -8.38 -20.68 3.75
CA SER A 93 -7.74 -21.62 4.67
C SER A 93 -8.58 -21.67 5.95
N GLY A 94 -9.39 -22.71 6.10
CA GLY A 94 -10.24 -22.92 7.28
C GLY A 94 -11.72 -22.51 7.14
N GLY A 95 -12.24 -22.33 5.92
CA GLY A 95 -13.69 -22.17 5.68
C GLY A 95 -14.28 -20.80 6.02
N GLN A 96 -13.45 -19.82 6.41
CA GLN A 96 -13.88 -18.44 6.60
C GLN A 96 -13.42 -17.58 5.42
N ALA A 97 -14.36 -16.87 4.79
CA ALA A 97 -14.06 -15.97 3.69
C ALA A 97 -13.08 -14.87 4.16
N LEU A 98 -11.98 -14.70 3.44
CA LEU A 98 -11.03 -13.63 3.71
C LEU A 98 -11.69 -12.29 3.40
N THR A 99 -11.75 -11.40 4.39
CA THR A 99 -12.21 -10.03 4.19
C THR A 99 -11.05 -9.16 3.73
N VAL A 100 -11.33 -8.13 2.93
CA VAL A 100 -10.30 -7.17 2.48
C VAL A 100 -9.54 -6.62 3.68
N ARG A 101 -10.26 -6.28 4.77
CA ARG A 101 -9.70 -5.83 6.04
C ARG A 101 -8.64 -6.78 6.60
N SER A 102 -8.88 -8.09 6.65
CA SER A 102 -7.92 -9.02 7.24
C SER A 102 -6.62 -9.07 6.43
N VAL A 103 -6.76 -9.02 5.10
CA VAL A 103 -5.64 -9.07 4.15
C VAL A 103 -4.78 -7.80 4.22
N VAL A 104 -5.41 -6.62 4.29
CA VAL A 104 -4.70 -5.34 4.26
C VAL A 104 -4.35 -4.78 5.65
N SER A 105 -4.81 -5.43 6.73
CA SER A 105 -4.61 -4.98 8.13
C SER A 105 -3.16 -4.66 8.47
N CYS A 106 -2.21 -5.47 7.95
CA CYS A 106 -0.78 -5.29 8.16
C CYS A 106 -0.22 -3.99 7.56
N PHE A 107 -0.94 -3.37 6.62
CA PHE A 107 -0.53 -2.13 5.95
C PHE A 107 -1.22 -0.89 6.51
N LEU A 108 -2.29 -1.03 7.30
CA LEU A 108 -2.98 0.09 7.93
C LEU A 108 -2.03 1.02 8.73
N PRO A 109 -1.02 0.53 9.46
CA PRO A 109 -0.05 1.40 10.14
C PRO A 109 0.81 2.24 9.20
N LYS A 110 0.94 1.84 7.92
CA LYS A 110 1.72 2.54 6.88
C LYS A 110 0.92 3.61 6.14
N ILE A 111 -0.41 3.60 6.28
CA ILE A 111 -1.31 4.58 5.66
C ILE A 111 -1.44 5.80 6.54
N ARG A 112 -1.34 6.99 5.94
CA ARG A 112 -1.36 8.27 6.65
C ARG A 112 -2.74 8.91 6.57
N PHE A 113 -3.74 8.26 7.17
CA PHE A 113 -5.14 8.72 7.12
C PHE A 113 -5.32 10.21 7.51
N LEU A 114 -4.49 10.73 8.41
CA LEU A 114 -4.56 12.11 8.87
C LEU A 114 -4.11 13.16 7.84
N THR A 115 -3.58 12.75 6.69
CA THR A 115 -3.29 13.67 5.57
C THR A 115 -4.47 13.81 4.61
N LEU A 116 -5.51 12.99 4.76
CA LEU A 116 -6.72 13.09 3.94
C LEU A 116 -7.55 14.29 4.39
N THR A 117 -8.24 14.92 3.45
CA THR A 117 -9.31 15.85 3.80
C THR A 117 -10.55 15.10 4.28
N PRO A 118 -11.44 15.72 5.09
CA PRO A 118 -12.71 15.08 5.48
C PRO A 118 -13.54 14.60 4.28
N MET A 119 -13.50 15.33 3.16
CA MET A 119 -14.22 14.98 1.95
C MET A 119 -13.62 13.76 1.26
N GLU A 120 -12.29 13.69 1.14
CA GLU A 120 -11.60 12.50 0.59
C GLU A 120 -11.77 11.29 1.50
N PHE A 121 -11.82 11.49 2.82
CA PHE A 121 -12.13 10.44 3.76
C PHE A 121 -13.54 9.89 3.50
N ILE A 122 -14.58 10.73 3.53
CA ILE A 122 -15.98 10.29 3.36
C ILE A 122 -16.26 9.67 1.98
N HIS A 123 -15.73 10.26 0.91
CA HIS A 123 -15.98 9.78 -0.47
C HIS A 123 -14.95 8.75 -0.94
N GLY A 124 -13.96 8.43 -0.12
CA GLY A 124 -12.90 7.50 -0.46
C GLY A 124 -13.48 6.10 -0.70
N PRO A 125 -13.21 5.47 -1.86
CA PRO A 125 -13.74 4.15 -2.20
C PRO A 125 -13.30 3.05 -1.22
N SER A 126 -12.26 3.31 -0.44
CA SER A 126 -11.54 2.33 0.38
C SER A 126 -11.93 2.29 1.85
N LEU A 127 -12.89 3.09 2.33
CA LEU A 127 -13.25 3.08 3.77
C LEU A 127 -14.32 2.04 4.12
N HIS A 128 -15.26 1.79 3.22
CA HIS A 128 -16.41 0.92 3.50
C HIS A 128 -15.96 -0.55 3.58
N GLY A 129 -15.87 -1.07 4.81
CA GLY A 129 -15.43 -2.44 5.09
C GLY A 129 -13.94 -2.58 5.41
N LEU A 130 -13.16 -1.50 5.33
CA LEU A 130 -11.76 -1.46 5.77
C LEU A 130 -11.65 -1.13 7.27
N LEU A 131 -12.42 -0.12 7.70
CA LEU A 131 -12.46 0.39 9.07
C LEU A 131 -13.76 0.00 9.76
N SER A 132 -13.75 -0.11 11.08
CA SER A 132 -14.97 -0.18 11.88
C SER A 132 -15.55 1.21 12.02
N ASP A 133 -16.84 1.32 12.33
CA ASP A 133 -17.49 2.61 12.54
C ASP A 133 -16.79 3.45 13.63
N SER A 134 -16.28 2.80 14.68
CA SER A 134 -15.52 3.45 15.75
C SER A 134 -14.17 3.97 15.28
N GLU A 135 -13.43 3.20 14.47
CA GLU A 135 -12.15 3.62 13.89
C GLU A 135 -12.35 4.75 12.89
N ALA A 136 -13.35 4.63 12.01
CA ALA A 136 -13.68 5.63 11.01
C ALA A 136 -14.05 6.96 11.67
N LEU A 137 -14.88 6.92 12.72
CA LEU A 137 -15.24 8.11 13.50
C LEU A 137 -14.03 8.73 14.17
N ALA A 138 -13.19 7.94 14.86
CA ALA A 138 -12.01 8.44 15.55
C ALA A 138 -11.01 9.09 14.57
N LEU A 139 -10.81 8.48 13.40
CA LEU A 139 -9.97 9.02 12.33
C LEU A 139 -10.54 10.34 11.78
N LEU A 140 -11.83 10.38 11.44
CA LEU A 140 -12.48 11.58 10.93
C LEU A 140 -12.41 12.74 11.93
N CYS A 141 -12.68 12.48 13.21
CA CYS A 141 -12.54 13.48 14.27
C CYS A 141 -11.12 14.02 14.36
N ASN A 142 -10.10 13.17 14.28
CA ASN A 142 -8.70 13.60 14.31
C ASN A 142 -8.26 14.30 13.01
N ILE A 143 -8.86 13.99 11.87
CA ILE A 143 -8.64 14.74 10.62
C ILE A 143 -9.16 16.18 10.78
N ILE A 144 -10.37 16.34 11.31
CA ILE A 144 -11.03 17.65 11.48
C ILE A 144 -10.34 18.47 12.59
N GLN A 145 -10.10 17.85 13.74
CA GLN A 145 -9.50 18.49 14.90
C GLN A 145 -8.60 17.51 15.65
N ASP A 146 -7.30 17.81 15.64
CA ASP A 146 -6.27 16.96 16.27
C ASP A 146 -6.52 16.76 17.77
N GLY A 147 -6.39 15.51 18.23
CA GLY A 147 -6.54 15.15 19.63
C GLY A 147 -7.98 15.17 20.17
N SER A 148 -8.99 15.32 19.32
CA SER A 148 -10.40 15.34 19.76
C SER A 148 -10.85 14.04 20.40
N ILE A 149 -10.44 12.92 19.82
CA ILE A 149 -10.72 11.56 20.28
C ILE A 149 -9.40 10.79 20.29
N PRO A 150 -9.17 9.87 21.25
CA PRO A 150 -7.99 9.00 21.21
C PRO A 150 -7.85 8.29 19.87
N MET A 151 -6.62 8.30 19.33
CA MET A 151 -6.31 7.63 18.06
C MET A 151 -6.48 6.11 18.21
N PRO A 152 -7.13 5.41 17.28
CA PRO A 152 -7.25 3.96 17.33
C PRO A 152 -5.90 3.25 17.25
N ASP A 153 -5.80 2.09 17.88
CA ASP A 153 -4.58 1.29 17.91
C ASP A 153 -4.21 0.75 16.53
N GLY A 154 -2.93 0.75 16.19
CA GLY A 154 -2.43 0.26 14.90
C GLY A 154 -2.56 1.25 13.74
N PHE A 155 -2.95 2.50 13.99
CA PHE A 155 -3.03 3.54 12.96
C PHE A 155 -1.87 4.54 13.02
N SER A 156 -1.47 5.05 11.85
CA SER A 156 -0.42 6.06 11.75
C SER A 156 -0.88 7.41 12.31
N ARG A 157 0.00 8.06 13.09
CA ARG A 157 -0.17 9.44 13.58
C ARG A 157 0.49 10.48 12.67
N ILE A 158 0.99 10.07 11.51
CA ILE A 158 1.73 10.94 10.60
C ILE A 158 0.75 11.86 9.86
N ARG A 159 1.03 13.17 9.91
CA ARG A 159 0.27 14.23 9.20
C ARG A 159 1.03 14.83 8.01
N SER A 160 2.20 14.30 7.67
CA SER A 160 3.00 14.77 6.53
C SER A 160 2.71 13.96 5.27
N PHE A 161 2.51 14.66 4.15
CA PHE A 161 2.43 14.04 2.82
C PHE A 161 3.67 13.21 2.48
N ARG A 162 3.53 12.30 1.52
CA ARG A 162 4.65 11.54 0.96
C ARG A 162 5.52 12.49 0.13
N MET A 163 6.56 13.04 0.75
CA MET A 163 7.65 13.80 0.12
C MET A 163 8.84 12.90 -0.11
#